data_AF-A0A1H9QIL8-F1
#
_entry.id   AF-A0A1H9QIL8-F1
#
_cell.length_a   1.000
_cell.length_b   1.000
_cell.length_c   1.000
_cell.angle_alpha   90.00
_cell.angle_beta   90.00
_cell.angle_gamma   90.00
#
_symmetry.space_group_name_H-M   'P 1'
#
loop_
_entity.id
_entity.type
_entity.pdbx_description
1 polymer ?
#
loop_
_entity_poly.entity_id
_entity_poly.type
_entity_poly.pdbx_seq_one_letter_code
_entity_poly.pdbx_strand_id
1 'polypeptide(L)'
;MKLSSRNLDTVIVLTAALFLIASLLFFVAVDIFNVFGVSERLLAMQDGETAYVWYHWYEFPVEVLQWPTLAAAMLIFAIVYGKASERPETADLSPLGSAPIVRRFSLLIAAGLLLMLLEDAGDVRHIITDLMNMLTGGAGGGSRYGYAATLFELGYFAALAAVMLFAIVRYRHAFIRDQRTVYWLAGGIVFYAVAVASSWAGSAFGAVLDISQLYTAVGNRAVELLFVNGAHSEALYEHARETVGNVGFMFMDRVYEETLELMGAAFLLAAAVRVYNLMRQ
;
A
#
# COMPACT_ATOMS: atom_id res chain seq x y z
N MET A 1 -27.17 19.60 0.09
CA MET A 1 -27.29 18.14 0.34
C MET A 1 -26.50 17.81 1.60
N LYS A 2 -27.15 17.57 2.76
CA LYS A 2 -26.45 17.07 3.96
C LYS A 2 -26.17 15.59 3.72
N LEU A 3 -25.01 15.26 3.13
CA LEU A 3 -24.49 13.90 3.23
C LEU A 3 -24.46 13.58 4.72
N SER A 4 -25.35 12.70 5.15
CA SER A 4 -25.42 12.22 6.52
C SER A 4 -24.04 11.69 6.88
N SER A 5 -23.35 12.34 7.81
CA SER A 5 -22.00 12.00 8.29
C SER A 5 -21.88 10.56 8.81
N ARG A 6 -23.00 9.82 8.90
CA ARG A 6 -23.07 8.45 9.42
C ARG A 6 -22.43 7.38 8.53
N ASN A 7 -22.17 7.65 7.24
CA ASN A 7 -21.63 6.64 6.31
C ASN A 7 -20.38 7.10 5.53
N LEU A 8 -19.71 8.18 5.95
CA LEU A 8 -18.54 8.68 5.24
C LEU A 8 -17.41 7.64 5.15
N ASP A 9 -17.23 6.84 6.20
CA ASP A 9 -16.32 5.70 6.25
C ASP A 9 -16.60 4.68 5.14
N THR A 10 -17.87 4.33 4.92
CA THR A 10 -18.25 3.40 3.84
C THR A 10 -18.04 4.01 2.45
N VAL A 11 -18.34 5.31 2.30
CA VAL A 11 -18.14 6.03 1.03
C VAL A 11 -16.66 6.03 0.64
N ILE A 12 -15.74 6.23 1.58
CA ILE A 12 -14.30 6.19 1.33
C ILE A 12 -13.88 4.84 0.73
N VAL A 13 -14.23 3.73 1.39
CA VAL A 13 -13.90 2.37 0.95
C VAL A 13 -14.49 2.08 -0.43
N LEU A 14 -15.77 2.40 -0.64
CA LEU A 14 -16.43 2.18 -1.93
C LEU A 14 -15.84 3.04 -3.05
N THR A 15 -15.43 4.28 -2.74
CA THR A 15 -14.83 5.18 -3.73
C THR A 15 -13.47 4.65 -4.17
N ALA A 16 -12.63 4.21 -3.23
CA ALA A 16 -11.35 3.56 -3.55
C ALA A 16 -11.55 2.28 -4.37
N ALA A 17 -12.49 1.41 -3.96
CA ALA A 17 -12.78 0.18 -4.70
C ALA A 17 -13.29 0.45 -6.12
N LEU A 18 -14.21 1.41 -6.30
CA LEU A 18 -14.71 1.79 -7.62
C LEU A 18 -13.63 2.44 -8.49
N PHE A 19 -12.78 3.27 -7.90
CA PHE A 19 -11.62 3.84 -8.58
C PHE A 19 -10.66 2.75 -9.05
N LEU A 20 -10.30 1.80 -8.19
CA LEU A 20 -9.43 0.67 -8.55
C LEU A 20 -10.05 -0.20 -9.64
N ILE A 21 -11.35 -0.52 -9.56
CA ILE A 21 -12.06 -1.24 -10.62
C ILE A 21 -12.02 -0.46 -11.93
N ALA A 22 -12.24 0.85 -11.90
CA ALA A 22 -12.16 1.70 -13.09
C ALA A 22 -10.74 1.75 -13.66
N SER A 23 -9.71 1.83 -12.82
CA SER A 23 -8.29 1.75 -13.21
C SER A 23 -7.95 0.41 -13.86
N LEU A 24 -8.44 -0.70 -13.29
CA LEU A 24 -8.28 -2.03 -13.86
C LEU A 24 -8.92 -2.11 -15.25
N LEU A 25 -10.16 -1.66 -15.38
CA LEU A 25 -10.87 -1.65 -16.66
C LEU A 25 -10.21 -0.72 -17.69
N PHE A 26 -9.67 0.41 -17.24
CA PHE A 26 -8.97 1.36 -18.09
C PHE A 26 -7.71 0.74 -18.69
N PHE A 27 -6.84 0.11 -17.88
CA PHE A 27 -5.66 -0.53 -18.44
C PHE A 27 -6.05 -1.71 -19.34
N VAL A 28 -7.06 -2.51 -18.99
CA VAL A 28 -7.51 -3.62 -19.85
C VAL A 28 -7.97 -3.09 -21.21
N ALA A 29 -8.73 -1.99 -21.23
CA ALA A 29 -9.19 -1.38 -22.47
C ALA A 29 -8.02 -0.86 -23.33
N VAL A 30 -7.01 -0.25 -22.72
CA VAL A 30 -5.91 0.38 -23.45
C VAL A 30 -4.78 -0.61 -23.78
N ASP A 31 -4.24 -1.29 -22.78
CA ASP A 31 -3.04 -2.12 -22.94
C ASP A 31 -3.34 -3.52 -23.51
N ILE A 32 -4.54 -4.07 -23.27
CA ILE A 32 -4.92 -5.41 -23.77
C ILE A 32 -5.74 -5.31 -25.05
N PHE A 33 -6.82 -4.52 -25.04
CA PHE A 33 -7.72 -4.42 -26.18
C PHE A 33 -7.32 -3.35 -27.19
N ASN A 34 -6.32 -2.52 -26.89
CA ASN A 34 -5.86 -1.42 -27.74
C ASN A 34 -7.02 -0.58 -28.29
N VAL A 35 -7.97 -0.23 -27.43
CA VAL A 35 -9.16 0.53 -27.82
C VAL A 35 -8.71 1.87 -28.42
N PHE A 36 -9.15 2.14 -29.65
CA PHE A 36 -8.77 3.31 -30.47
C PHE A 36 -7.30 3.41 -30.90
N GLY A 37 -6.51 2.34 -30.80
CA GLY A 37 -5.10 2.36 -31.21
C GLY A 37 -4.21 3.19 -30.26
N VAL A 38 -4.61 3.32 -28.99
CA VAL A 38 -3.90 4.16 -28.02
C VAL A 38 -2.53 3.59 -27.67
N SER A 39 -2.39 2.28 -27.48
CA SER A 39 -1.08 1.67 -27.16
C SER A 39 -0.09 1.87 -28.31
N GLU A 40 -0.55 1.73 -29.56
CA GLU A 40 0.26 1.98 -30.77
C GLU A 40 0.73 3.43 -30.86
N ARG A 41 -0.13 4.39 -30.54
CA ARG A 41 0.22 5.80 -30.55
C ARG A 41 1.20 6.15 -29.44
N LEU A 42 1.03 5.57 -28.26
CA LEU A 42 1.95 5.77 -27.14
C LEU A 42 3.35 5.22 -27.47
N LEU A 43 3.41 4.00 -28.03
CA LEU A 43 4.64 3.41 -28.56
C LEU A 43 5.34 4.32 -29.59
N ALA A 44 4.57 4.91 -30.51
CA ALA A 44 5.13 5.77 -31.55
C ALA A 44 5.58 7.14 -31.03
N MET A 45 5.12 7.56 -29.85
CA MET A 45 5.41 8.86 -29.24
C MET A 45 6.53 8.82 -28.20
N GLN A 46 6.85 7.67 -27.61
CA GLN A 46 7.82 7.56 -26.52
C GLN A 46 9.24 7.29 -27.02
N ASP A 47 10.11 8.29 -26.86
CA ASP A 47 11.58 8.20 -26.94
C ASP A 47 12.16 7.44 -25.70
N GLY A 48 11.73 6.19 -25.47
CA GLY A 48 12.42 5.27 -24.55
C GLY A 48 11.87 5.12 -23.12
N GLU A 49 10.67 5.61 -22.82
CA GLU A 49 9.96 5.26 -21.57
C GLU A 49 8.92 4.15 -21.81
N THR A 50 8.56 3.39 -20.76
CA THR A 50 7.69 2.20 -20.85
C THR A 50 6.37 2.47 -21.55
N ALA A 51 6.05 1.60 -22.52
CA ALA A 51 4.89 1.75 -23.40
C ALA A 51 3.53 1.36 -22.80
N TYR A 52 3.53 0.78 -21.59
CA TYR A 52 2.29 0.33 -20.95
C TYR A 52 1.63 1.44 -20.15
N VAL A 53 0.34 1.67 -20.37
CA VAL A 53 -0.44 2.64 -19.59
C VAL A 53 -0.57 2.22 -18.14
N TRP A 54 -0.71 0.92 -17.85
CA TRP A 54 -0.77 0.43 -16.47
C TRP A 54 0.46 0.85 -15.67
N TYR A 55 1.64 0.92 -16.28
CA TYR A 55 2.88 1.28 -15.59
C TYR A 55 2.76 2.71 -15.01
N HIS A 56 2.49 3.68 -15.88
CA HIS A 56 2.36 5.09 -15.51
C HIS A 56 1.11 5.36 -14.68
N TRP A 57 -0.01 4.69 -14.98
CA TRP A 57 -1.27 4.91 -14.27
C TRP A 57 -1.19 4.45 -12.82
N TYR A 58 -0.46 3.37 -12.55
CA TYR A 58 -0.29 2.87 -11.20
C TYR A 58 0.85 3.57 -10.44
N GLU A 59 1.95 3.92 -11.10
CA GLU A 59 3.08 4.66 -10.51
C GLU A 59 2.71 6.10 -10.11
N PHE A 60 1.77 6.75 -10.81
CA PHE A 60 1.40 8.13 -10.49
C PHE A 60 0.01 8.21 -9.84
N PRO A 61 -1.12 8.09 -10.57
CA PRO A 61 -2.45 8.19 -9.97
C PRO A 61 -2.69 7.25 -8.79
N VAL A 62 -2.32 5.98 -8.86
CA VAL A 62 -2.68 5.00 -7.81
C VAL A 62 -1.75 5.16 -6.60
N GLU A 63 -0.43 5.08 -6.80
CA GLU A 63 0.59 5.24 -5.76
C GLU A 63 0.46 6.60 -5.03
N VAL A 64 0.44 7.72 -5.78
CA VAL A 64 0.40 9.07 -5.17
C VAL A 64 -0.91 9.33 -4.41
N LEU A 65 -2.02 8.67 -4.75
CA LEU A 65 -3.27 8.80 -3.99
C LEU A 65 -3.22 8.14 -2.61
N GLN A 66 -2.30 7.19 -2.40
CA GLN A 66 -2.12 6.53 -1.11
C GLN A 66 -1.56 7.50 -0.08
N TRP A 67 -0.59 8.32 -0.47
CA TRP A 67 0.09 9.25 0.43
C TRP A 67 -0.85 10.23 1.15
N PRO A 68 -1.71 11.01 0.47
CA PRO A 68 -2.65 11.89 1.15
C PRO A 68 -3.71 11.09 1.93
N THR A 69 -4.03 9.86 1.51
CA THR A 69 -4.99 8.99 2.20
C THR A 69 -4.44 8.53 3.56
N LEU A 70 -3.20 8.03 3.58
CA LEU A 70 -2.47 7.67 4.81
C LEU A 70 -2.24 8.90 5.70
N ALA A 71 -1.78 10.02 5.13
CA ALA A 71 -1.55 11.25 5.87
C ALA A 71 -2.84 11.75 6.52
N ALA A 72 -3.97 11.70 5.81
CA ALA A 72 -5.27 12.06 6.38
C ALA A 72 -5.68 11.11 7.51
N ALA A 73 -5.48 9.80 7.37
CA ALA A 73 -5.77 8.83 8.42
C ALA A 73 -4.93 9.10 9.67
N MET A 74 -3.62 9.33 9.50
CA MET A 74 -2.68 9.66 10.56
C MET A 74 -3.11 10.93 11.30
N LEU A 75 -3.42 12.01 10.56
CA LEU A 75 -3.85 13.28 11.13
C LEU A 75 -5.16 13.13 11.91
N ILE A 76 -6.12 12.35 11.42
CA ILE A 76 -7.38 12.11 12.13
C ILE A 76 -7.12 11.36 13.44
N PHE A 77 -6.28 10.33 13.46
CA PHE A 77 -5.89 9.67 14.71
C PHE A 77 -5.13 10.60 15.67
N ALA A 78 -4.27 11.49 15.17
CA ALA A 78 -3.62 12.51 15.98
C ALA A 78 -4.62 13.50 16.58
N ILE A 79 -5.65 13.91 15.84
CA ILE A 79 -6.76 14.74 16.34
C ILE A 79 -7.55 13.99 17.42
N VAL A 80 -7.84 12.70 17.22
CA VAL A 80 -8.51 11.85 18.22
C VAL A 80 -7.67 11.78 19.50
N TYR A 81 -6.36 11.58 19.37
CA TYR A 81 -5.42 11.63 20.50
C TYR A 81 -5.49 12.96 21.26
N GLY A 82 -5.44 14.10 20.54
CA GLY A 82 -5.51 15.43 21.15
C GLY A 82 -6.80 15.64 21.92
N LYS A 83 -7.95 15.36 21.28
CA LYS A 83 -9.28 15.49 21.91
C LYS A 83 -9.48 14.56 23.10
N ALA A 84 -8.96 13.33 23.04
CA ALA A 84 -9.01 12.43 24.18
C ALA A 84 -8.10 12.89 25.33
N SER A 85 -7.01 13.61 25.03
CA SER A 85 -6.06 14.17 26.01
C SER A 85 -6.62 15.34 26.82
N GLU A 86 -7.58 16.08 26.27
CA GLU A 86 -8.30 17.15 26.98
C GLU A 86 -9.31 16.63 28.02
N ARG A 87 -9.61 15.33 28.01
CA ARG A 87 -10.57 14.72 28.92
C ARG A 87 -9.91 14.29 30.25
N PRO A 88 -10.63 14.24 31.37
CA PRO A 88 -10.13 13.62 32.60
C PRO A 88 -9.76 12.13 32.39
N GLU A 89 -8.86 11.58 33.21
CA GLU A 89 -8.47 10.16 33.11
C GLU A 89 -9.64 9.18 33.35
N THR A 90 -10.63 9.62 34.14
CA THR A 90 -11.84 8.86 34.47
C THR A 90 -12.94 8.99 33.42
N ALA A 91 -12.75 9.81 32.38
CA ALA A 91 -13.76 10.01 31.35
C ALA A 91 -13.96 8.75 30.51
N ASP A 92 -15.22 8.35 30.34
CA ASP A 92 -15.63 7.31 29.42
C ASP A 92 -16.03 7.92 28.08
N LEU A 93 -15.40 7.46 27.00
CA LEU A 93 -15.65 7.86 25.62
C LEU A 93 -16.42 6.77 24.88
N SER A 94 -17.27 6.03 25.59
CA SER A 94 -18.08 4.96 25.04
C SER A 94 -18.75 5.39 23.72
N PRO A 95 -18.62 4.59 22.64
CA PRO A 95 -18.21 3.19 22.66
C PRO A 95 -16.69 2.93 22.65
N LEU A 96 -15.84 3.96 22.61
CA LEU A 96 -14.39 3.84 22.49
C LEU A 96 -13.64 3.51 23.80
N GLY A 97 -14.36 3.37 24.92
CA GLY A 97 -13.78 3.09 26.23
C GLY A 97 -13.16 4.31 26.90
N SER A 98 -12.31 4.09 27.91
CA SER A 98 -11.77 5.20 28.70
C SER A 98 -10.78 6.07 27.93
N ALA A 99 -10.74 7.36 28.26
CA ALA A 99 -9.87 8.33 27.59
C ALA A 99 -8.38 7.91 27.52
N PRO A 100 -7.74 7.35 28.57
CA PRO A 100 -6.36 6.91 28.49
C PRO A 100 -6.10 5.81 27.45
N ILE A 101 -7.06 4.89 27.26
CA ILE A 101 -6.97 3.82 26.26
C ILE A 101 -7.03 4.41 24.86
N VAL A 102 -8.01 5.29 24.60
CA VAL A 102 -8.19 5.95 23.30
C VAL A 102 -6.94 6.75 22.90
N ARG A 103 -6.31 7.46 23.86
CA ARG A 103 -5.05 8.18 23.63
C ARG A 103 -3.95 7.24 23.15
N ARG A 104 -3.64 6.21 23.95
CA ARG A 104 -2.52 5.29 23.66
C ARG A 104 -2.73 4.55 22.35
N PHE A 105 -3.97 4.11 22.10
CA PHE A 105 -4.33 3.47 20.84
C PHE A 105 -4.10 4.42 19.66
N SER A 106 -4.69 5.62 19.70
CA SER A 106 -4.61 6.57 18.58
C SER A 106 -3.19 7.04 18.32
N LEU A 107 -2.37 7.20 19.36
CA LEU A 107 -0.95 7.54 19.21
C LEU A 107 -0.17 6.43 18.50
N LEU A 108 -0.37 5.17 18.89
CA LEU A 108 0.34 4.04 18.28
C LEU A 108 -0.10 3.81 16.83
N ILE A 109 -1.41 3.93 16.54
CA ILE A 109 -1.90 3.83 15.16
C ILE A 109 -1.37 4.99 14.32
N ALA A 110 -1.38 6.22 14.83
CA ALA A 110 -0.80 7.36 14.12
C ALA A 110 0.71 7.18 13.87
N ALA A 111 1.45 6.63 14.84
CA ALA A 111 2.88 6.32 14.65
C ALA A 111 3.10 5.23 13.60
N GLY A 112 2.28 4.17 13.57
CA GLY A 112 2.34 3.15 12.52
C GLY A 112 2.01 3.71 11.14
N LEU A 113 0.96 4.53 11.02
CA LEU A 113 0.60 5.22 9.77
C LEU A 113 1.70 6.18 9.29
N LEU A 114 2.40 6.85 10.22
CA LEU A 114 3.56 7.67 9.88
C LEU A 114 4.69 6.83 9.29
N LEU A 115 4.98 5.66 9.88
CA LEU A 115 6.01 4.77 9.35
C LEU A 115 5.64 4.30 7.94
N MET A 116 4.40 3.90 7.70
CA MET A 116 3.90 3.54 6.36
C MET A 116 4.03 4.71 5.37
N LEU A 117 3.65 5.92 5.78
CA LEU A 117 3.80 7.09 4.92
C LEU A 117 5.25 7.41 4.58
N LEU A 118 6.18 7.23 5.54
CA LEU A 118 7.61 7.44 5.31
C LEU A 118 8.21 6.40 4.36
N GLU A 119 7.66 5.19 4.35
CA GLU A 119 7.97 4.20 3.33
C GLU A 119 7.42 4.65 1.97
N ASP A 120 6.08 4.75 1.84
CA ASP A 120 5.41 4.91 0.54
C ASP A 120 5.78 6.24 -0.15
N ALA A 121 5.86 7.35 0.60
CA ALA A 121 6.08 8.68 0.02
C ALA A 121 7.54 9.15 0.13
N GLY A 122 8.27 8.63 1.11
CA GLY A 122 9.63 9.08 1.43
C GLY A 122 10.72 8.18 0.87
N ASP A 123 10.36 7.00 0.38
CA ASP A 123 11.28 5.97 -0.08
C ASP A 123 12.36 5.60 0.95
N VAL A 124 12.08 5.83 2.24
CA VAL A 124 13.08 5.77 3.32
C VAL A 124 13.67 4.36 3.43
N ARG A 125 12.85 3.33 3.16
CA ARG A 125 13.26 1.93 3.14
C ARG A 125 14.38 1.69 2.12
N HIS A 126 14.18 2.10 0.87
CA HIS A 126 15.16 1.89 -0.20
C HIS A 126 16.38 2.78 -0.01
N ILE A 127 16.22 4.04 0.39
CA ILE A 127 17.34 4.95 0.69
C ILE A 127 18.28 4.36 1.74
N ILE A 128 17.72 3.85 2.85
CA ILE A 128 18.55 3.27 3.92
C ILE A 128 19.17 1.94 3.45
N THR A 129 18.41 1.11 2.74
CA THR A 129 18.91 -0.15 2.18
C THR A 129 20.08 0.07 1.24
N ASP A 130 19.98 1.04 0.34
CA ASP A 130 21.04 1.43 -0.59
C ASP A 130 22.28 1.96 0.16
N LEU A 131 22.08 2.81 1.17
CA LEU A 131 23.16 3.27 2.02
C LEU A 131 23.88 2.11 2.73
N MET A 132 23.13 1.14 3.27
CA MET A 132 23.71 -0.04 3.90
C MET A 132 24.47 -0.90 2.91
N ASN A 133 23.95 -1.08 1.69
CA ASN A 133 24.64 -1.82 0.63
C ASN A 133 25.94 -1.13 0.21
N MET A 134 25.95 0.21 0.10
CA MET A 134 27.16 0.99 -0.17
C MET A 134 28.21 0.83 0.93
N LEU A 135 27.79 0.88 2.20
CA LEU A 135 28.70 0.78 3.35
C LEU A 135 29.26 -0.63 3.57
N THR A 136 28.49 -1.66 3.22
CA THR A 136 28.86 -3.07 3.47
C THR A 136 29.47 -3.76 2.25
N GLY A 137 29.61 -3.07 1.11
CA GLY A 137 30.20 -3.63 -0.11
C GLY A 137 29.31 -4.65 -0.84
N GLY A 138 28.01 -4.67 -0.55
CA GLY A 138 27.05 -5.65 -1.07
C GLY A 138 26.76 -5.54 -2.57
N ALA A 139 27.15 -4.44 -3.23
CA ALA A 139 26.85 -4.17 -4.63
C ALA A 139 27.64 -5.05 -5.65
N GLY A 140 28.59 -5.88 -5.20
CA GLY A 140 29.47 -6.65 -6.09
C GLY A 140 28.93 -8.00 -6.60
N GLY A 141 27.78 -8.49 -6.10
CA GLY A 141 27.37 -9.89 -6.23
C GLY A 141 26.05 -10.18 -6.95
N GLY A 142 25.44 -9.20 -7.64
CA GLY A 142 24.21 -9.43 -8.42
C GLY A 142 22.91 -9.54 -7.63
N SER A 143 22.94 -9.52 -6.28
CA SER A 143 21.75 -9.34 -5.45
C SER A 143 21.74 -7.92 -4.85
N ARG A 144 20.68 -7.14 -5.10
CA ARG A 144 20.45 -5.81 -4.49
C ARG A 144 20.30 -5.84 -2.95
N TYR A 145 20.34 -7.01 -2.32
CA TYR A 145 20.14 -7.17 -0.87
C TYR A 145 21.32 -7.90 -0.24
N GLY A 146 22.26 -7.14 0.35
CA GLY A 146 23.23 -7.71 1.27
C GLY A 146 22.56 -8.21 2.56
N TYR A 147 23.27 -9.03 3.35
CA TYR A 147 22.78 -9.53 4.65
C TYR A 147 22.34 -8.40 5.59
N ALA A 148 23.10 -7.29 5.61
CA ALA A 148 22.80 -6.14 6.46
C ALA A 148 21.52 -5.40 6.03
N ALA A 149 21.33 -5.19 4.72
CA ALA A 149 20.10 -4.62 4.16
C ALA A 149 18.87 -5.48 4.47
N THR A 150 19.01 -6.80 4.29
CA THR A 150 17.94 -7.76 4.58
C THR A 150 17.52 -7.71 6.06
N LEU A 151 18.49 -7.67 6.97
CA LEU A 151 18.22 -7.54 8.41
C LEU A 151 17.56 -6.20 8.76
N PHE A 152 17.94 -5.12 8.10
CA PHE A 152 17.31 -3.82 8.29
C PHE A 152 15.85 -3.84 7.86
N GLU A 153 15.53 -4.32 6.66
CA GLU A 153 14.14 -4.42 6.17
C GLU A 153 13.29 -5.32 7.10
N LEU A 154 13.84 -6.46 7.53
CA LEU A 154 13.23 -7.32 8.53
C LEU A 154 12.91 -6.58 9.83
N GLY A 155 13.88 -5.83 10.35
CA GLY A 155 13.72 -5.06 11.57
C GLY A 155 12.68 -3.95 11.41
N TYR A 156 12.68 -3.27 10.26
CA TYR A 156 11.75 -2.20 9.92
C TYR A 156 10.31 -2.73 9.87
N PHE A 157 10.04 -3.78 9.09
CA PHE A 157 8.69 -4.36 9.00
C PHE A 157 8.25 -5.02 10.30
N ALA A 158 9.15 -5.67 11.03
CA ALA A 158 8.85 -6.22 12.35
C ALA A 158 8.47 -5.11 13.34
N ALA A 159 9.15 -3.96 13.31
CA ALA A 159 8.82 -2.81 14.15
C ALA A 159 7.46 -2.21 13.77
N LEU A 160 7.21 -1.99 12.48
CA LEU A 160 5.93 -1.50 11.96
C LEU A 160 4.77 -2.42 12.38
N ALA A 161 4.89 -3.72 12.10
CA ALA A 161 3.90 -4.72 12.46
C ALA A 161 3.72 -4.81 13.97
N ALA A 162 4.80 -4.78 14.75
CA ALA A 162 4.73 -4.84 16.21
C ALA A 162 3.98 -3.64 16.80
N VAL A 163 4.23 -2.42 16.32
CA VAL A 163 3.53 -1.20 16.81
C VAL A 163 2.02 -1.31 16.54
N MET A 164 1.64 -1.65 15.31
CA MET A 164 0.23 -1.71 14.89
C MET A 164 -0.51 -2.88 15.55
N LEU A 165 0.07 -4.07 15.53
CA LEU A 165 -0.51 -5.26 16.17
C LEU A 165 -0.58 -5.10 17.68
N PHE A 166 0.46 -4.54 18.33
CA PHE A 166 0.43 -4.27 19.76
C PHE A 166 -0.71 -3.31 20.10
N ALA A 167 -0.86 -2.22 19.34
CA ALA A 167 -1.95 -1.26 19.53
C ALA A 167 -3.31 -1.97 19.50
N ILE A 168 -3.51 -2.82 18.50
CA ILE A 168 -4.75 -3.57 18.30
C ILE A 168 -4.98 -4.59 19.39
N VAL A 169 -4.03 -5.47 19.67
CA VAL A 169 -4.20 -6.55 20.65
C VAL A 169 -4.38 -5.98 22.07
N ARG A 170 -3.56 -4.99 22.44
CA ARG A 170 -3.53 -4.44 23.80
C ARG A 170 -4.70 -3.51 24.10
N TYR A 171 -5.13 -2.72 23.12
CA TYR A 171 -6.17 -1.71 23.27
C TYR A 171 -7.45 -2.05 22.50
N ARG A 172 -7.63 -3.33 22.13
CA ARG A 172 -8.82 -3.84 21.42
C ARG A 172 -10.15 -3.36 21.98
N HIS A 173 -10.23 -3.20 23.30
CA HIS A 173 -11.42 -2.76 23.99
C HIS A 173 -11.89 -1.35 23.56
N ALA A 174 -10.99 -0.52 23.01
CA ALA A 174 -11.34 0.80 22.52
C ALA A 174 -12.06 0.83 21.17
N PHE A 175 -12.13 -0.30 20.45
CA PHE A 175 -12.77 -0.32 19.14
C PHE A 175 -13.57 -1.60 18.85
N ILE A 176 -13.41 -2.68 19.62
CA ILE A 176 -14.18 -3.94 19.46
C ILE A 176 -15.69 -3.73 19.56
N ARG A 177 -16.14 -2.71 20.32
CA ARG A 177 -17.57 -2.45 20.49
C ARG A 177 -18.25 -1.98 19.20
N ASP A 178 -17.50 -1.43 18.26
CA ASP A 178 -18.02 -1.03 16.95
C ASP A 178 -17.46 -1.96 15.86
N GLN A 179 -18.29 -2.89 15.40
CA GLN A 179 -17.90 -3.88 14.39
C GLN A 179 -17.33 -3.24 13.12
N ARG A 180 -17.87 -2.09 12.69
CA ARG A 180 -17.38 -1.39 11.50
C ARG A 180 -15.94 -0.92 11.67
N THR A 181 -15.60 -0.30 12.81
CA THR A 181 -14.22 0.09 13.11
C THR A 181 -13.27 -1.11 13.07
N VAL A 182 -13.67 -2.25 13.64
CA VAL A 182 -12.88 -3.48 13.59
C VAL A 182 -12.66 -3.94 12.15
N TYR A 183 -13.71 -4.00 11.34
CA TYR A 183 -13.60 -4.43 9.94
C TYR A 183 -12.71 -3.49 9.13
N TRP A 184 -12.82 -2.18 9.35
CA TRP A 184 -11.99 -1.21 8.64
C TRP A 184 -10.52 -1.28 9.03
N LEU A 185 -10.21 -1.38 10.33
CA LEU A 185 -8.82 -1.57 10.79
C LEU A 185 -8.23 -2.88 10.30
N ALA A 186 -8.99 -3.98 10.45
CA ALA A 186 -8.53 -5.31 10.03
C ALA A 186 -8.33 -5.37 8.52
N GLY A 187 -9.25 -4.83 7.73
CA GLY A 187 -9.11 -4.72 6.28
C GLY A 187 -7.82 -3.98 5.92
N GLY A 188 -7.64 -2.78 6.46
CA GLY A 188 -6.47 -1.95 6.20
C GLY A 188 -5.14 -2.67 6.43
N ILE A 189 -5.04 -3.35 7.58
CA ILE A 189 -3.82 -4.07 7.97
C ILE A 189 -3.62 -5.33 7.14
N VAL A 190 -4.69 -6.07 6.83
CA VAL A 190 -4.57 -7.27 6.01
C VAL A 190 -4.12 -6.90 4.60
N PHE A 191 -4.69 -5.86 4.00
CA PHE A 191 -4.30 -5.40 2.66
C PHE A 191 -2.81 -5.03 2.60
N TYR A 192 -2.32 -4.19 3.51
CA TYR A 192 -0.90 -3.85 3.58
C TYR A 192 -0.01 -5.04 3.95
N ALA A 193 -0.44 -5.90 4.87
CA ALA A 193 0.33 -7.08 5.23
C ALA A 193 0.47 -8.04 4.03
N VAL A 194 -0.56 -8.16 3.19
CA VAL A 194 -0.49 -8.96 1.96
C VAL A 194 0.40 -8.30 0.92
N ALA A 195 0.31 -6.97 0.73
CA ALA A 195 1.19 -6.21 -0.16
C ALA A 195 2.66 -6.44 0.21
N VAL A 196 3.03 -6.06 1.43
CA VAL A 196 4.39 -6.20 1.97
C VAL A 196 4.85 -7.67 1.97
N ALA A 197 4.04 -8.61 2.45
CA ALA A 197 4.47 -10.00 2.50
C ALA A 197 4.69 -10.60 1.10
N SER A 198 3.94 -10.15 0.10
CA SER A 198 4.08 -10.65 -1.27
C SER A 198 5.36 -10.16 -1.94
N SER A 199 5.73 -8.88 -1.77
CA SER A 199 6.97 -8.33 -2.33
C SER A 199 8.19 -8.74 -1.53
N TRP A 200 8.09 -8.71 -0.19
CA TRP A 200 9.19 -9.02 0.71
C TRP A 200 9.54 -10.51 0.80
N ALA A 201 8.55 -11.42 0.79
CA ALA A 201 8.85 -12.86 0.74
C ALA A 201 9.63 -13.23 -0.54
N GLY A 202 9.44 -12.45 -1.61
CA GLY A 202 10.24 -12.53 -2.81
C GLY A 202 11.67 -12.01 -2.61
N SER A 203 11.86 -10.81 -2.10
CA SER A 203 13.19 -10.18 -2.01
C SER A 203 14.11 -10.77 -0.93
N ALA A 204 13.62 -10.92 0.30
CA ALA A 204 14.44 -11.24 1.46
C ALA A 204 14.82 -12.72 1.59
N PHE A 205 14.02 -13.61 1.01
CA PHE A 205 14.32 -15.04 0.96
C PHE A 205 14.82 -15.51 -0.39
N GLY A 206 15.03 -14.62 -1.36
CA GLY A 206 15.55 -14.99 -2.68
C GLY A 206 16.90 -15.71 -2.63
N ALA A 207 17.73 -15.40 -1.64
CA ALA A 207 19.01 -16.07 -1.42
C ALA A 207 18.90 -17.45 -0.73
N VAL A 208 17.75 -17.78 -0.13
CA VAL A 208 17.59 -18.97 0.76
C VAL A 208 16.52 -19.94 0.28
N LEU A 209 15.43 -19.47 -0.31
CA LEU A 209 14.24 -20.31 -0.56
C LEU A 209 13.79 -20.37 -2.03
N ASP A 210 14.47 -19.71 -2.97
CA ASP A 210 14.04 -19.62 -4.38
C ASP A 210 12.59 -19.08 -4.57
N ILE A 211 11.97 -18.56 -3.49
CA ILE A 211 10.62 -17.98 -3.44
C ILE A 211 10.58 -16.61 -4.13
N SER A 212 11.72 -15.94 -4.30
CA SER A 212 11.88 -14.75 -5.18
C SER A 212 11.33 -14.98 -6.58
N GLN A 213 11.43 -16.22 -7.06
CA GLN A 213 10.88 -16.61 -8.35
C GLN A 213 9.37 -16.65 -8.35
N LEU A 214 8.68 -16.82 -7.22
CA LEU A 214 7.22 -16.95 -7.21
C LEU A 214 6.51 -15.64 -7.58
N TYR A 215 6.88 -14.52 -6.93
CA TYR A 215 6.30 -13.20 -7.24
C TYR A 215 6.54 -12.84 -8.70
N THR A 216 7.79 -12.99 -9.14
CA THR A 216 8.20 -12.80 -10.53
C THR A 216 7.52 -13.76 -11.50
N ALA A 217 7.36 -15.05 -11.15
CA ALA A 217 6.76 -16.06 -12.02
C ALA A 217 5.25 -15.85 -12.17
N VAL A 218 4.56 -15.47 -11.09
CA VAL A 218 3.14 -15.10 -11.16
C VAL A 218 2.98 -13.87 -12.06
N GLY A 219 3.82 -12.85 -11.87
CA GLY A 219 3.84 -11.65 -12.71
C GLY A 219 4.12 -11.97 -14.18
N ASN A 220 5.17 -12.73 -14.47
CA ASN A 220 5.50 -13.17 -15.83
C ASN A 220 4.36 -13.96 -16.45
N ARG A 221 3.73 -14.86 -15.68
CA ARG A 221 2.60 -15.64 -16.18
C ARG A 221 1.37 -14.78 -16.48
N ALA A 222 1.08 -13.80 -15.62
CA ALA A 222 0.02 -12.85 -15.87
C ALA A 222 0.30 -12.04 -17.13
N VAL A 223 1.54 -11.54 -17.28
CA VAL A 223 1.93 -10.74 -18.44
C VAL A 223 1.88 -11.56 -19.74
N GLU A 224 2.38 -12.79 -19.73
CA GLU A 224 2.27 -13.70 -20.88
C GLU A 224 0.82 -13.91 -21.30
N LEU A 225 -0.08 -14.19 -20.35
CA LEU A 225 -1.49 -14.47 -20.64
C LEU A 225 -2.25 -13.24 -21.16
N LEU A 226 -1.93 -12.06 -20.62
CA LEU A 226 -2.67 -10.83 -20.88
C LEU A 226 -2.11 -10.04 -22.07
N PHE A 227 -0.78 -10.04 -22.25
CA PHE A 227 -0.09 -9.12 -23.17
C PHE A 227 0.78 -9.82 -24.21
N VAL A 228 0.88 -11.16 -24.25
CA VAL A 228 1.62 -11.88 -25.30
C VAL A 228 0.65 -12.68 -26.17
N ASN A 229 -0.24 -11.97 -26.86
CA ASN A 229 -1.23 -12.52 -27.78
C ASN A 229 -1.14 -11.83 -29.15
N GLY A 230 -0.03 -12.05 -29.86
CA GLY A 230 0.19 -11.59 -31.23
C GLY A 230 1.42 -10.67 -31.41
N ALA A 231 1.81 -10.45 -32.67
CA ALA A 231 3.07 -9.78 -33.01
C ALA A 231 3.21 -8.35 -32.45
N HIS A 232 2.10 -7.61 -32.32
CA HIS A 232 2.13 -6.25 -31.76
C HIS A 232 2.42 -6.25 -30.26
N SER A 233 1.78 -7.15 -29.52
CA SER A 233 1.87 -7.21 -28.06
C SER A 233 3.19 -7.84 -27.61
N GLU A 234 3.75 -8.75 -28.41
CA GLU A 234 5.14 -9.22 -28.28
C GLU A 234 6.16 -8.09 -28.43
N ALA A 235 6.00 -7.21 -29.43
CA ALA A 235 6.90 -6.08 -29.63
C ALA A 235 6.83 -5.07 -28.46
N LEU A 236 5.63 -4.81 -27.94
CA LEU A 236 5.38 -3.99 -26.74
C LEU A 236 6.07 -4.60 -25.51
N TYR A 237 5.97 -5.92 -25.32
CA TYR A 237 6.62 -6.64 -24.23
C TYR A 237 8.14 -6.58 -24.31
N GLU A 238 8.74 -6.84 -25.48
CA GLU A 238 10.20 -6.78 -25.64
C GLU A 238 10.73 -5.36 -25.42
N HIS A 239 10.03 -4.33 -25.92
CA HIS A 239 10.42 -2.95 -25.68
C HIS A 239 10.31 -2.57 -24.18
N ALA A 240 9.25 -2.99 -23.50
CA ALA A 240 9.10 -2.79 -22.06
C ALA A 240 10.19 -3.53 -21.27
N ARG A 241 10.57 -4.74 -21.70
CA ARG A 241 11.64 -5.52 -21.08
C ARG A 241 12.99 -4.80 -21.18
N GLU A 242 13.27 -4.15 -22.30
CA GLU A 242 14.51 -3.36 -22.47
C GLU A 242 14.54 -2.10 -21.60
N THR A 243 13.39 -1.49 -21.31
CA THR A 243 13.29 -0.21 -20.60
C THR A 243 13.16 -0.36 -19.08
N VAL A 244 12.32 -1.28 -18.58
CA VAL A 244 12.09 -1.49 -17.13
C VAL A 244 12.61 -2.82 -16.61
N GLY A 245 13.24 -3.64 -17.47
CA GLY A 245 13.78 -4.93 -17.07
C GLY A 245 12.68 -5.99 -16.93
N ASN A 246 12.36 -6.39 -15.70
CA ASN A 246 11.44 -7.49 -15.48
C ASN A 246 9.97 -7.01 -15.47
N VAL A 247 9.33 -7.04 -16.63
CA VAL A 247 7.94 -6.58 -16.82
C VAL A 247 6.95 -7.29 -15.90
N GLY A 248 7.13 -8.61 -15.66
CA GLY A 248 6.26 -9.36 -14.76
C GLY A 248 6.41 -8.93 -13.30
N PHE A 249 7.64 -8.68 -12.85
CA PHE A 249 7.88 -8.08 -11.53
C PHE A 249 7.22 -6.71 -11.42
N MET A 250 7.45 -5.81 -12.39
CA MET A 250 6.87 -4.46 -12.39
C MET A 250 5.33 -4.49 -12.45
N PHE A 251 4.74 -5.47 -13.13
CA PHE A 251 3.28 -5.64 -13.14
C PHE A 251 2.75 -6.02 -11.76
N MET A 252 3.43 -6.90 -11.04
CA MET A 252 3.04 -7.24 -9.68
C MET A 252 3.23 -6.06 -8.73
N ASP A 253 4.39 -5.42 -8.79
CA ASP A 253 4.74 -4.23 -8.00
C ASP A 253 3.72 -3.11 -8.24
N ARG A 254 3.54 -2.67 -9.49
CA ARG A 254 2.66 -1.54 -9.79
C ARG A 254 1.18 -1.89 -9.76
N VAL A 255 0.74 -2.99 -10.37
CA VAL A 255 -0.72 -3.23 -10.47
C VAL A 255 -1.24 -3.94 -9.23
N TYR A 256 -0.54 -4.96 -8.73
CA TYR A 256 -1.04 -5.77 -7.63
C TYR A 256 -0.75 -5.12 -6.26
N GLU A 257 0.48 -4.70 -5.99
CA GLU A 257 0.87 -4.09 -4.70
C GLU A 257 0.13 -2.78 -4.48
N GLU A 258 0.23 -1.83 -5.41
CA GLU A 258 -0.41 -0.51 -5.28
C GLU A 258 -1.95 -0.61 -5.17
N THR A 259 -2.57 -1.63 -5.78
CA THR A 259 -4.00 -1.90 -5.61
C THR A 259 -4.31 -2.27 -4.16
N LEU A 260 -3.51 -3.17 -3.58
CA LEU A 260 -3.68 -3.59 -2.20
C LEU A 260 -3.40 -2.44 -1.25
N GLU A 261 -2.34 -1.67 -1.47
CA GLU A 261 -1.94 -0.56 -0.61
C GLU A 261 -2.95 0.59 -0.64
N LEU A 262 -3.43 1.02 -1.81
CA LEU A 262 -4.48 2.04 -1.89
C LEU A 262 -5.78 1.57 -1.21
N MET A 263 -6.14 0.30 -1.39
CA MET A 263 -7.29 -0.27 -0.69
C MET A 263 -7.05 -0.28 0.83
N GLY A 264 -5.85 -0.69 1.26
CA GLY A 264 -5.40 -0.67 2.65
C GLY A 264 -5.50 0.72 3.27
N ALA A 265 -4.97 1.73 2.59
CA ALA A 265 -5.00 3.13 3.00
C ALA A 265 -6.44 3.64 3.14
N ALA A 266 -7.32 3.31 2.18
CA ALA A 266 -8.73 3.68 2.23
C ALA A 266 -9.45 3.05 3.43
N PHE A 267 -9.18 1.78 3.73
CA PHE A 267 -9.70 1.10 4.93
C PHE A 267 -9.20 1.75 6.22
N LEU A 268 -7.92 2.10 6.32
CA LEU A 268 -7.34 2.78 7.49
C LEU A 268 -7.93 4.20 7.67
N LEU A 269 -8.13 4.94 6.57
CA LEU A 269 -8.80 6.23 6.61
C LEU A 269 -10.26 6.10 7.04
N ALA A 270 -10.99 5.10 6.53
CA ALA A 270 -12.37 4.82 6.93
C ALA A 270 -12.45 4.48 8.43
N ALA A 271 -11.50 3.71 8.96
CA ALA A 271 -11.38 3.45 10.39
C ALA A 271 -11.14 4.74 11.18
N ALA A 272 -10.20 5.58 10.75
CA ALA A 272 -9.90 6.85 11.42
C ALA A 272 -11.14 7.77 11.49
N VAL A 273 -11.85 7.92 10.36
CA VAL A 273 -13.10 8.70 10.27
C VAL A 273 -14.18 8.11 11.19
N ARG A 274 -14.31 6.78 11.24
CA ARG A 274 -15.28 6.12 12.11
C ARG A 274 -14.98 6.39 13.59
N VAL A 275 -13.73 6.20 14.01
CA VAL A 275 -13.28 6.48 15.39
C VAL A 275 -13.53 7.94 15.75
N TYR A 276 -13.17 8.87 14.87
CA TYR A 276 -13.42 10.30 15.10
C TYR A 276 -14.91 10.62 15.28
N ASN A 277 -15.77 10.02 14.46
CA ASN A 277 -17.23 10.21 14.56
C ASN A 277 -17.83 9.59 15.82
N LEU A 278 -17.29 8.47 16.30
CA LEU A 278 -17.71 7.85 17.57
C LEU A 278 -17.30 8.71 18.76
N MET A 279 -16.11 9.30 18.74
CA MET A 279 -15.63 10.19 19.81
C MET A 279 -16.44 11.48 19.94
N ARG A 280 -17.10 11.92 18.87
CA ARG A 280 -17.90 13.16 18.85
C ARG A 280 -19.32 13.01 19.39
N GLN A 281 -19.81 11.78 19.53
CA GLN A 281 -21.14 11.48 20.07
C GLN A 281 -21.12 11.53 21.59
#